data_AF-A0A4Y2ESQ5-F1
#
_entry.id   AF-A0A4Y2ESQ5-F1
#
_cell.length_a   1.000
_cell.length_b   1.000
_cell.length_c   1.000
_cell.angle_alpha   90.00
_cell.angle_beta   90.00
_cell.angle_gamma   90.00
#
_symmetry.space_group_name_H-M   'P 1'
#
loop_
_entity.id
_entity.type
_entity.pdbx_description
1 polymer ?
#
loop_
_entity_poly.entity_id
_entity_poly.type
_entity_poly.pdbx_seq_one_letter_code
_entity_poly.pdbx_strand_id
1 'polypeptide(L)'
;MAQIIARQNEEVTQEYDKIKALLLNIYKLTPERFRQLFTNQNKAPENTWTDFVYEIKNYFHEWIRGVNVRTFEELSNLMITEQMGKKVLSEIHDHFLDECPIKES
;
A
#
# COMPACT_ATOMS: atom_id res chain seq x y z
N MET A 1 -14.96 -5.01 43.85
CA MET A 1 -15.67 -4.77 42.58
C MET A 1 -15.06 -3.62 41.77
N ALA A 2 -14.79 -2.44 42.36
CA ALA A 2 -14.28 -1.28 41.61
C ALA A 2 -12.88 -1.45 40.98
N GLN A 3 -11.94 -2.14 41.66
CA GLN A 3 -10.57 -2.33 41.15
C GLN A 3 -10.51 -3.26 39.93
N ILE A 4 -11.42 -4.25 39.83
CA ILE A 4 -11.46 -5.19 38.70
C ILE A 4 -11.95 -4.47 37.44
N ILE A 5 -12.96 -3.60 37.57
CA ILE A 5 -13.50 -2.78 36.47
C ILE A 5 -12.49 -1.74 35.99
N ALA A 6 -11.72 -1.12 36.91
CA ALA A 6 -10.67 -0.18 36.55
C ALA A 6 -9.52 -0.86 35.80
N ARG A 7 -9.07 -2.05 36.24
CA ARG A 7 -7.99 -2.81 35.60
C ARG A 7 -8.36 -3.30 34.20
N GLN A 8 -9.62 -3.69 34.01
CA GLN A 8 -10.13 -4.14 32.71
C GLN A 8 -10.28 -2.97 31.71
N ASN A 9 -10.60 -1.76 32.19
CA ASN A 9 -10.56 -0.55 31.36
C ASN A 9 -9.13 -0.16 30.98
N GLU A 10 -8.16 -0.31 31.88
CA GLU A 10 -6.74 -0.04 31.60
C GLU A 10 -6.16 -0.99 30.54
N GLU A 11 -6.46 -2.30 30.63
CA GLU A 11 -6.07 -3.28 29.62
C GLU A 11 -6.70 -2.99 28.24
N VAL A 12 -7.99 -2.68 28.19
CA VAL A 12 -8.70 -2.33 26.94
C VAL A 12 -8.17 -1.01 26.36
N THR A 13 -7.83 -0.03 27.20
CA THR A 13 -7.25 1.25 26.76
C THR A 13 -5.83 1.03 26.22
N GLN A 14 -5.01 0.21 26.88
CA GLN A 14 -3.68 -0.15 26.37
C GLN A 14 -3.74 -0.93 25.06
N GLU A 15 -4.73 -1.81 24.88
CA GLU A 15 -4.92 -2.55 23.63
C GLU A 15 -5.39 -1.64 22.50
N TYR A 16 -6.29 -0.69 22.80
CA TYR A 16 -6.69 0.36 21.87
C TYR A 16 -5.50 1.23 21.44
N ASP A 17 -4.64 1.65 22.38
CA ASP A 17 -3.44 2.44 22.07
C ASP A 17 -2.42 1.65 21.24
N LYS A 18 -2.28 0.34 21.47
CA LYS A 18 -1.47 -0.55 20.63
C LYS A 18 -2.03 -0.68 19.23
N ILE A 19 -3.34 -0.92 19.08
CA ILE A 19 -4.02 -1.00 17.78
C ILE A 19 -3.93 0.34 17.07
N LYS A 20 -4.11 1.46 17.77
CA LYS A 20 -3.95 2.81 17.23
C LYS A 20 -2.52 3.08 16.82
N ALA A 21 -1.51 2.64 17.58
CA ALA A 21 -0.11 2.75 17.19
C ALA A 21 0.24 1.86 16.00
N LEU A 22 -0.29 0.64 15.92
CA LEU A 22 -0.13 -0.27 14.78
C LEU A 22 -0.82 0.26 13.52
N LEU A 23 -2.07 0.70 13.64
CA LEU A 23 -2.78 1.39 12.57
C LEU A 23 -2.00 2.63 12.17
N LEU A 24 -1.64 3.52 13.09
CA LEU A 24 -0.84 4.69 12.77
C LEU A 24 0.51 4.30 12.14
N ASN A 25 1.11 3.16 12.48
CA ASN A 25 2.34 2.66 11.85
C ASN A 25 2.09 2.11 10.42
N ILE A 26 0.95 1.45 10.19
CA ILE A 26 0.51 0.92 8.90
C ILE A 26 -0.02 2.03 7.98
N TYR A 27 -0.60 3.07 8.55
CA TYR A 27 -1.13 4.28 7.90
C TYR A 27 -0.12 5.42 7.84
N LYS A 28 0.99 5.35 8.59
CA LYS A 28 2.17 6.20 8.40
C LYS A 28 2.75 5.84 7.05
N LEU A 29 2.25 6.50 6.01
CA LEU A 29 2.86 6.80 4.71
C LEU A 29 4.16 6.01 4.45
N THR A 30 4.04 4.69 4.42
CA THR A 30 5.19 3.83 4.23
C THR A 30 5.61 3.99 2.78
N PRO A 31 6.87 3.70 2.44
CA PRO A 31 7.28 3.68 1.04
C PRO A 31 6.34 2.81 0.20
N GLU A 32 5.82 1.73 0.80
CA GLU A 32 4.83 0.84 0.20
C GLU A 32 3.47 1.49 -0.07
N ARG A 33 2.96 2.36 0.83
CA ARG A 33 1.74 3.13 0.55
C ARG A 33 1.93 4.07 -0.62
N PHE A 34 3.06 4.78 -0.67
CA PHE A 34 3.36 5.67 -1.78
C PHE A 34 3.54 4.92 -3.10
N ARG A 35 4.15 3.72 -3.07
CA ARG A 35 4.19 2.80 -4.21
C ARG A 35 2.80 2.44 -4.72
N GLN A 36 1.89 2.07 -3.81
CA GLN A 36 0.51 1.73 -4.15
C GLN A 36 -0.26 2.92 -4.72
N LEU A 37 -0.11 4.12 -4.14
CA LEU A 37 -0.72 5.34 -4.65
C LEU A 37 -0.17 5.72 -6.03
N PHE A 38 1.15 5.64 -6.23
CA PHE A 38 1.76 5.86 -7.54
C PHE A 38 1.24 4.88 -8.61
N THR A 39 0.98 3.64 -8.21
CA THR A 39 0.67 2.54 -9.14
C THR A 39 -0.83 2.40 -9.45
N ASN A 40 -1.68 2.55 -8.45
CA ASN A 40 -3.11 2.19 -8.52
C ASN A 40 -4.05 3.40 -8.46
N GLN A 41 -3.53 4.62 -8.26
CA GLN A 41 -4.39 5.78 -8.14
C GLN A 41 -4.97 6.19 -9.50
N ASN A 42 -6.29 6.41 -9.49
CA ASN A 42 -7.02 6.97 -10.62
C ASN A 42 -7.23 8.48 -10.41
N LYS A 43 -7.36 9.21 -11.52
CA LYS A 43 -7.73 10.62 -11.47
C LYS A 43 -9.11 10.76 -10.85
N ALA A 44 -9.21 11.52 -9.75
CA ALA A 44 -10.50 11.87 -9.19
C ALA A 44 -11.30 12.71 -10.22
N PRO A 45 -12.62 12.52 -10.36
CA PRO A 45 -13.42 13.24 -11.34
C PRO A 45 -13.34 14.77 -11.16
N GLU A 46 -13.18 15.23 -9.92
CA GLU A 46 -13.04 16.63 -9.51
C GLU A 46 -11.66 17.26 -9.78
N ASN A 47 -10.59 16.46 -9.92
CA ASN A 47 -9.23 16.97 -10.09
C ASN A 47 -8.93 17.32 -11.55
N THR A 48 -8.14 18.38 -11.77
CA THR A 48 -7.57 18.62 -13.11
C THR A 48 -6.48 17.59 -13.40
N TRP A 49 -6.15 17.39 -14.69
CA TRP A 49 -5.02 16.53 -15.06
C TRP A 49 -3.69 17.05 -14.49
N THR A 50 -3.54 18.36 -14.35
CA THR A 50 -2.35 18.98 -13.75
C THR A 50 -2.21 18.61 -12.29
N ASP A 51 -3.30 18.66 -11.52
CA ASP A 51 -3.31 18.29 -10.10
C ASP A 51 -2.96 16.80 -9.94
N PHE A 52 -3.54 15.96 -10.80
CA PHE A 52 -3.24 14.53 -10.78
C PHE A 52 -1.78 14.21 -11.09
N VAL A 53 -1.19 14.86 -12.10
CA VAL A 53 0.25 14.69 -12.39
C VAL A 53 1.11 15.15 -11.23
N TYR A 54 0.73 16.24 -10.56
CA TYR A 54 1.42 16.74 -9.39
C TYR A 54 1.37 15.74 -8.23
N GLU A 55 0.19 15.18 -7.94
CA GLU A 55 -0.01 14.15 -6.92
C GLU A 55 0.84 12.90 -7.21
N ILE A 56 0.75 12.36 -8.43
CA ILE A 56 1.52 11.19 -8.85
C ILE A 56 3.03 11.43 -8.71
N LYS A 57 3.51 12.60 -9.11
CA LYS A 57 4.93 12.98 -8.94
C LYS A 57 5.34 13.04 -7.47
N ASN A 58 4.47 13.57 -6.62
CA ASN A 58 4.73 13.66 -5.19
C ASN A 58 4.81 12.25 -4.55
N TYR A 59 3.89 11.35 -4.89
CA TYR A 59 3.95 9.97 -4.40
C TYR A 59 5.20 9.24 -4.87
N PHE A 60 5.58 9.42 -6.13
CA PHE A 60 6.81 8.85 -6.64
C PHE A 60 8.04 9.32 -5.86
N HIS A 61 8.15 10.63 -5.61
CA HIS A 61 9.26 11.20 -4.84
C HIS A 61 9.31 10.69 -3.40
N GLU A 62 8.18 10.65 -2.71
CA GLU A 62 8.13 10.15 -1.33
C GLU A 62 8.38 8.64 -1.26
N TRP A 63 7.98 7.87 -2.28
CA TRP A 63 8.31 6.46 -2.39
C TRP A 63 9.82 6.24 -2.53
N ILE A 64 10.47 6.84 -3.53
CA ILE A 64 11.91 6.64 -3.77
C ILE A 64 12.75 7.16 -2.60
N ARG A 65 12.30 8.25 -1.95
CA ARG A 65 12.92 8.78 -0.73
C ARG A 65 12.78 7.79 0.44
N GLY A 66 11.59 7.20 0.59
CA GLY A 66 11.30 6.22 1.62
C GLY A 66 12.09 4.91 1.45
N VAL A 67 12.35 4.49 0.21
CA VAL A 67 13.24 3.34 -0.12
C VAL A 67 14.72 3.74 -0.08
N ASN A 68 15.03 5.04 0.07
CA ASN A 68 16.40 5.58 0.09
C ASN A 68 17.19 5.22 -1.18
N VAL A 69 16.56 5.39 -2.34
CA VAL A 69 17.21 5.27 -3.65
C VAL A 69 18.19 6.44 -3.84
N ARG A 70 19.45 6.14 -4.17
CA ARG A 70 20.53 7.14 -4.28
C ARG A 70 21.09 7.25 -5.69
N THR A 71 20.96 6.20 -6.48
CA THR A 71 21.51 6.11 -7.83
C THR A 71 20.43 5.81 -8.87
N PHE A 72 20.71 6.18 -10.12
CA PHE A 72 19.84 5.83 -11.25
C PHE A 72 19.72 4.32 -11.46
N GLU A 73 20.78 3.56 -11.16
CA GLU A 73 20.78 2.10 -11.26
C GLU A 73 19.84 1.46 -10.23
N GLU A 74 19.90 1.90 -8.97
CA GLU A 74 18.95 1.47 -7.93
C GLU A 74 17.50 1.79 -8.31
N LEU A 75 17.25 2.99 -8.87
CA LEU A 75 15.93 3.36 -9.37
C LEU A 75 15.48 2.44 -10.51
N SER A 76 16.37 2.18 -11.47
CA SER A 76 16.08 1.33 -12.63
C SER A 76 15.75 -0.09 -12.18
N ASN A 77 16.55 -0.66 -11.28
CA ASN A 77 16.30 -1.98 -10.70
C ASN A 77 14.96 -2.01 -9.95
N LEU A 78 14.66 -0.99 -9.14
CA LEU A 78 13.37 -0.88 -8.44
C LEU A 78 12.19 -0.90 -9.43
N MET A 79 12.27 -0.11 -10.50
CA MET A 79 11.20 -0.05 -11.51
C MET A 79 11.07 -1.36 -12.30
N ILE A 80 12.18 -2.05 -12.59
CA ILE A 80 12.16 -3.36 -13.26
C ILE A 80 11.51 -4.40 -12.34
N THR A 81 11.91 -4.49 -11.07
CA THR A 81 11.30 -5.40 -10.10
C THR A 81 9.80 -5.15 -9.97
N GLU A 82 9.38 -3.89 -9.97
CA GLU A 82 7.98 -3.50 -9.91
C GLU A 82 7.17 -4.02 -11.10
N GLN A 83 7.71 -3.88 -12.31
CA GLN A 83 7.04 -4.34 -13.53
C GLN A 83 7.04 -5.87 -13.65
N MET A 84 8.14 -6.53 -13.26
CA MET A 84 8.22 -7.99 -13.27
C MET A 84 7.24 -8.61 -12.28
N GLY A 85 7.09 -8.03 -11.08
CA GLY A 85 6.12 -8.49 -10.10
C GLY A 85 4.69 -8.46 -10.64
N LYS A 86 4.29 -7.36 -11.32
CA LYS A 86 2.97 -7.26 -11.95
C LYS A 86 2.74 -8.28 -13.06
N LYS A 87 3.74 -8.52 -13.90
CA LYS A 87 3.65 -9.51 -14.98
C LYS A 87 3.50 -10.92 -14.43
N VAL A 88 4.33 -11.30 -13.45
CA VAL A 88 4.24 -12.62 -12.80
C VAL A 88 2.90 -12.81 -12.10
N LEU A 89 2.38 -11.79 -11.41
CA LEU A 89 1.04 -11.84 -10.80
C LEU A 89 -0.07 -12.01 -11.84
N SER A 90 0.04 -11.33 -12.99
CA SER A 90 -0.90 -11.48 -14.11
C SER A 90 -0.85 -12.90 -14.68
N GLU A 91 0.34 -13.42 -14.96
CA GLU A 91 0.51 -14.79 -15.49
C GLU A 91 -0.06 -15.83 -14.52
N ILE A 92 0.21 -15.69 -13.23
CA ILE A 92 -0.36 -16.57 -12.19
C ILE A 92 -1.89 -16.46 -12.19
N HIS A 93 -2.44 -15.25 -12.19
CA HIS A 93 -3.88 -15.03 -12.20
C HIS A 93 -4.56 -15.64 -13.44
N ASP A 94 -3.95 -15.49 -14.61
CA ASP A 94 -4.44 -16.06 -15.86
C ASP A 94 -4.40 -17.60 -15.81
N HIS A 95 -3.32 -18.19 -15.26
CA HIS A 95 -3.25 -19.64 -15.03
C HIS A 95 -4.32 -20.15 -14.06
N PHE A 96 -4.65 -19.40 -12.99
CA PHE A 96 -5.74 -19.77 -12.07
C PHE A 96 -7.13 -19.66 -12.71
N LEU A 97 -7.34 -18.73 -13.65
CA LEU A 97 -8.60 -18.59 -14.37
C LEU A 97 -8.78 -19.66 -15.45
N ASP A 98 -7.71 -20.02 -16.17
CA ASP A 98 -7.73 -21.07 -17.21
C ASP A 98 -7.99 -22.48 -16.63
N GLU A 99 -7.60 -22.73 -15.36
CA GLU A 99 -7.85 -23.99 -14.66
C GLU A 99 -9.27 -24.12 -14.07
N CYS A 100 -10.14 -23.12 -14.22
CA CYS A 100 -11.51 -23.14 -13.69
C CYS A 100 -12.52 -23.51 -14.79
N PRO A 101 -12.85 -24.81 -15.00
CA PRO A 101 -13.89 -25.19 -15.94
C PRO A 101 -15.24 -24.93 -15.28
N ILE A 102 -15.71 -23.69 -15.28
CA ILE A 102 -17.12 -23.43 -15.05
C ILE A 102 -17.86 -23.90 -16.31
N LYS A 103 -18.12 -25.21 -16.35
CA LYS A 103 -19.21 -25.75 -17.17
C LYS A 103 -20.51 -25.39 -16.44
N GLU A 104 -21.06 -24.21 -16.72
CA GLU A 104 -22.48 -24.00 -16.49
C GLU A 104 -23.26 -24.76 -17.58
N SER A 105 -24.05 -25.72 -17.12
CA SER A 105 -25.05 -26.47 -17.88
C SER A 105 -26.42 -25.82 -17.72
#